data_AF-A0A425DPM9-F1
#
_entry.id   AF-A0A425DPM9-F1
#
_cell.length_a   1.000
_cell.length_b   1.000
_cell.length_c   1.000
_cell.angle_alpha   90.00
_cell.angle_beta   90.00
_cell.angle_gamma   90.00
#
_symmetry.space_group_name_H-M   'P 1'
#
loop_
_entity.id
_entity.type
_entity.pdbx_description
1 polymer ?
#
loop_
_entity_poly.entity_id
_entity_poly.type
_entity_poly.pdbx_seq_one_letter_code
_entity_poly.pdbx_strand_id
1 'polypeptide(L)'
;MVLSAASEGDVPYLVELAAATAGQTVLGHALPSWWSRPLLELQALPFSLKYAWLLSYLAVEYHAAHAKLTLTRATIFDQSMHALNTAHVDQLCLLTIISLVGESAVDAGGVTREWYTLLTMAIVDESRGLFVVTSHPDQSFFVNPKSIDPTHLDQYQAVGRLLGKAIIDEQVLPFHFCVPLFKMLLGYPVSIQDIRYLDPTVYSSLTYIRDCDDVDDLALTFSVSVDTDVPEVE
;
A
#
# COMPACT_ATOMS: atom_id res chain seq x y z
N MET A 1 4.98 -7.63 21.05
CA MET A 1 5.15 -9.08 20.85
C MET A 1 4.15 -9.53 19.81
N VAL A 2 4.51 -10.48 18.96
CA VAL A 2 3.58 -11.11 17.98
C VAL A 2 3.43 -12.58 18.36
N LEU A 3 2.23 -13.13 18.22
CA LEU A 3 1.99 -14.57 18.35
C LEU A 3 2.53 -15.24 17.08
N SER A 4 3.52 -16.12 17.24
CA SER A 4 4.08 -16.92 16.16
C SER A 4 3.75 -18.39 16.39
N ALA A 5 3.31 -19.08 15.34
CA ALA A 5 3.23 -20.54 15.29
C ALA A 5 4.14 -21.01 14.15
N ALA A 6 5.12 -21.86 14.45
CA ALA A 6 6.07 -22.34 13.45
C ALA A 6 5.43 -23.38 12.48
N SER A 7 4.33 -24.02 12.89
CA SER A 7 3.53 -24.94 12.08
C SER A 7 2.15 -25.22 12.73
N GLU A 8 1.22 -25.87 12.01
CA GLU A 8 -0.04 -26.37 12.58
C GLU A 8 0.25 -27.39 13.69
N GLY A 9 -0.04 -27.01 14.94
CA GLY A 9 0.08 -27.89 16.12
C GLY A 9 1.06 -27.42 17.20
N ASP A 10 1.86 -26.38 16.92
CA ASP A 10 2.74 -25.81 17.94
C ASP A 10 1.99 -24.90 18.93
N VAL A 11 2.36 -24.99 20.21
CA VAL A 11 1.84 -24.09 21.25
C VAL A 11 2.31 -22.67 20.93
N PRO A 12 1.40 -21.70 20.72
CA PRO A 12 1.80 -20.35 20.37
C PRO A 12 2.63 -19.74 21.50
N TYR A 13 3.79 -19.19 21.15
CA TYR A 13 4.66 -18.49 22.07
C TYR A 13 4.79 -17.03 21.66
N LEU A 14 4.99 -16.16 22.66
CA LEU A 14 5.15 -14.74 22.41
C LEU A 14 6.58 -14.49 21.92
N VAL A 15 6.70 -13.99 20.69
CA VAL A 15 7.97 -13.51 20.16
C VAL A 15 8.06 -12.01 20.42
N GLU A 16 9.20 -11.56 20.90
CA GLU A 16 9.51 -10.13 20.97
C GLU A 16 9.36 -9.53 19.56
N LEU A 17 8.78 -8.34 19.47
CA LEU A 17 8.71 -7.66 18.17
C LEU A 17 10.15 -7.37 17.76
N ALA A 18 10.70 -8.19 16.86
CA ALA A 18 12.01 -7.92 16.29
C ALA A 18 11.95 -6.51 15.70
N ALA A 19 12.91 -5.67 16.09
CA ALA A 19 13.03 -4.35 15.49
C ALA A 19 13.09 -4.55 13.97
N ALA A 20 12.15 -3.95 13.23
CA ALA A 20 12.14 -4.03 11.78
C ALA A 20 13.52 -3.62 11.27
N THR A 21 14.27 -4.59 10.73
CA THR A 21 15.62 -4.29 10.26
C THR A 21 15.48 -3.51 8.97
N ALA A 22 15.94 -2.27 8.95
CA ALA A 22 15.97 -1.42 7.75
C ALA A 22 16.86 -1.98 6.61
N GLY A 23 17.45 -3.17 6.80
CA GLY A 23 18.23 -3.90 5.80
C GLY A 23 17.46 -5.04 5.11
N GLN A 24 16.15 -5.18 5.32
CA GLN A 24 15.32 -6.18 4.63
C GLN A 24 14.01 -5.56 4.14
N THR A 25 13.55 -6.02 2.98
CA THR A 25 12.21 -5.72 2.46
C THR A 25 11.14 -6.45 3.27
N VAL A 26 9.87 -6.05 3.13
CA VAL A 26 8.72 -6.76 3.74
C VAL A 26 8.63 -8.23 3.28
N LEU A 27 9.20 -8.57 2.13
CA LEU A 27 9.28 -9.94 1.61
C LEU A 27 10.52 -10.71 2.13
N GLY A 28 11.29 -10.15 3.05
CA GLY A 28 12.48 -10.77 3.65
C GLY A 28 13.75 -10.67 2.80
N HIS A 29 13.70 -10.08 1.60
CA HIS A 29 14.91 -9.88 0.80
C HIS A 29 15.83 -8.84 1.44
N ALA A 30 17.11 -9.15 1.57
CA ALA A 30 18.10 -8.20 2.06
C ALA A 30 18.27 -7.02 1.09
N LEU A 31 18.23 -5.80 1.62
CA LEU A 31 18.62 -4.61 0.89
C LEU A 31 20.15 -4.60 0.72
N PRO A 32 20.67 -4.08 -0.40
CA PRO A 32 22.11 -4.00 -0.61
C PRO A 32 22.78 -3.23 0.53
N SER A 33 23.89 -3.76 1.06
CA SER A 33 24.53 -3.23 2.27
C SER A 33 24.97 -1.77 2.16
N TRP A 34 25.18 -1.28 0.93
CA TRP A 34 25.55 0.10 0.65
C TRP A 34 24.41 1.11 0.85
N TRP A 35 23.14 0.65 0.94
CA TRP A 35 22.01 1.52 1.32
C TRP A 35 22.03 1.90 2.80
N SER A 36 22.64 1.10 3.67
CA SER A 36 22.49 1.26 5.12
C SER A 36 23.07 2.57 5.67
N ARG A 37 24.23 3.02 5.19
CA ARG A 37 24.89 4.25 5.67
C ARG A 37 24.14 5.53 5.26
N PRO A 38 23.80 5.74 3.96
CA PRO A 38 23.02 6.91 3.57
C PRO A 38 21.67 6.99 4.29
N LEU A 39 20.97 5.86 4.47
CA LEU A 39 19.65 5.86 5.10
C LEU A 39 19.68 6.33 6.57
N LEU A 40 20.73 5.98 7.33
CA LEU A 40 20.87 6.43 8.72
C LEU A 40 21.07 7.94 8.82
N GLU A 41 21.90 8.52 7.94
CA GLU A 41 22.12 9.96 7.89
C GLU A 41 20.85 10.70 7.43
N LEU A 42 20.17 10.16 6.42
CA LEU A 42 18.93 10.73 5.87
C LEU A 42 17.79 10.71 6.88
N GLN A 43 17.68 9.70 7.75
CA GLN A 43 16.59 9.57 8.71
C GLN A 43 16.44 10.82 9.59
N ALA A 44 17.56 11.41 10.01
CA ALA A 44 17.59 12.60 10.86
C ALA A 44 17.26 13.90 10.11
N LEU A 45 17.24 13.89 8.77
CA LEU A 45 17.01 15.09 7.97
C LEU A 45 15.50 15.41 7.83
N PRO A 46 15.16 16.69 7.60
CA PRO A 46 13.82 17.11 7.19
C PRO A 46 13.34 16.40 5.91
N PHE A 47 12.03 16.28 5.75
CA PHE A 47 11.41 15.62 4.58
C PHE A 47 11.91 16.19 3.24
N SER A 48 12.03 17.52 3.12
CA SER A 48 12.48 18.17 1.89
C SER A 48 13.88 17.71 1.44
N LEU A 49 14.81 17.49 2.38
CA LEU A 49 16.15 17.01 2.06
C LEU A 49 16.16 15.52 1.71
N LYS A 50 15.36 14.71 2.41
CA LYS A 50 15.16 13.29 2.05
C LYS A 50 14.59 13.15 0.65
N TYR A 51 13.59 13.96 0.32
CA TYR A 51 12.96 13.99 -0.99
C TYR A 51 13.92 14.45 -2.07
N ALA A 52 14.66 15.54 -1.85
CA ALA A 52 15.68 16.02 -2.80
C ALA A 52 16.79 14.98 -3.05
N TRP A 53 17.22 14.26 -2.01
CA TRP A 53 18.17 13.16 -2.16
C TRP A 53 17.60 12.00 -2.97
N LEU A 54 16.33 11.63 -2.74
CA LEU A 54 15.68 10.58 -3.52
C LEU A 54 15.62 10.97 -5.00
N LEU A 55 15.20 12.20 -5.31
CA LEU A 55 15.15 12.70 -6.68
C LEU A 55 16.52 12.71 -7.35
N SER A 56 17.58 13.12 -6.65
CA SER A 56 18.92 13.12 -7.23
C SER A 56 19.42 11.70 -7.52
N TYR A 57 19.08 10.74 -6.67
CA TYR A 57 19.39 9.33 -6.89
C TYR A 57 18.64 8.77 -8.10
N LEU A 58 17.32 9.00 -8.18
CA LEU A 58 16.49 8.56 -9.31
C LEU A 58 16.94 9.22 -10.61
N ALA A 59 17.22 10.53 -10.60
CA ALA A 59 17.67 11.25 -11.79
C ALA A 59 18.89 10.55 -12.41
N VAL A 60 19.93 10.24 -11.63
CA VAL A 60 21.18 9.61 -12.11
C VAL A 60 20.92 8.32 -12.91
N GLU A 61 19.89 7.54 -12.57
CA GLU A 61 19.61 6.24 -13.20
C GLU A 61 18.79 6.32 -14.51
N TYR A 62 18.00 7.38 -14.77
CA TYR A 62 16.90 7.34 -15.77
C TYR A 62 17.06 8.19 -17.05
N HIS A 63 18.26 8.68 -17.37
CA HIS A 63 18.45 9.79 -18.33
C HIS A 63 18.21 9.56 -19.84
N ALA A 64 17.72 8.41 -20.33
CA ALA A 64 17.69 8.20 -21.80
C ALA A 64 16.50 7.44 -22.41
N ALA A 65 15.62 6.81 -21.63
CA ALA A 65 14.57 5.95 -22.19
C ALA A 65 13.22 6.15 -21.52
N HIS A 66 12.17 5.94 -22.30
CA HIS A 66 10.78 6.10 -21.87
C HIS A 66 10.00 4.82 -22.11
N ALA A 67 9.10 4.49 -21.18
CA ALA A 67 8.08 3.47 -21.38
C ALA A 67 6.82 4.13 -21.95
N LYS A 68 6.43 3.77 -23.18
CA LYS A 68 5.22 4.32 -23.80
C LYS A 68 4.03 3.39 -23.57
N LEU A 69 2.93 3.94 -23.07
CA LEU A 69 1.65 3.26 -22.95
C LEU A 69 0.60 3.99 -23.79
N THR A 70 -0.03 3.26 -24.72
CA THR A 70 -1.07 3.78 -25.61
C THR A 70 -2.39 3.08 -25.35
N LEU A 71 -3.43 3.85 -25.03
CA LEU A 71 -4.73 3.34 -24.59
C LEU A 71 -5.87 4.29 -24.96
N THR A 72 -7.11 3.90 -24.66
CA THR A 72 -8.30 4.77 -24.80
C THR A 72 -8.89 5.06 -23.43
N ARG A 73 -9.71 6.11 -23.27
CA ARG A 73 -10.41 6.40 -22.01
C ARG A 73 -11.22 5.21 -21.49
N ALA A 74 -11.88 4.48 -22.40
CA ALA A 74 -12.69 3.31 -22.06
C ALA A 74 -11.86 2.12 -21.54
N THR A 75 -10.56 2.07 -21.86
CA THR A 75 -9.67 0.95 -21.53
C THR A 75 -8.60 1.32 -20.50
N ILE A 76 -8.68 2.51 -19.89
CA ILE A 76 -7.67 3.00 -18.93
C ILE A 76 -7.42 1.97 -17.83
N PHE A 77 -8.47 1.45 -17.20
CA PHE A 77 -8.29 0.52 -16.09
C PHE A 77 -7.67 -0.80 -16.58
N ASP A 78 -8.35 -1.55 -17.43
CA ASP A 78 -7.95 -2.91 -17.80
C ASP A 78 -6.59 -2.97 -18.48
N GLN A 79 -6.32 -2.08 -19.45
CA GLN A 79 -5.03 -2.07 -20.14
C GLN A 79 -3.88 -1.60 -19.25
N SER A 80 -4.13 -0.65 -18.33
CA SER A 80 -3.08 -0.21 -17.41
C SER A 80 -2.74 -1.28 -16.39
N MET A 81 -3.75 -1.91 -15.79
CA MET A 81 -3.55 -3.00 -14.82
C MET A 81 -2.80 -4.17 -15.47
N HIS A 82 -3.19 -4.55 -16.68
CA HIS A 82 -2.47 -5.56 -17.45
C HIS A 82 -1.03 -5.15 -17.76
N ALA A 83 -0.81 -3.94 -18.30
CA ALA A 83 0.52 -3.45 -18.64
C ALA A 83 1.45 -3.41 -17.42
N LEU A 84 0.95 -2.94 -16.28
CA LEU A 84 1.68 -2.89 -15.01
C LEU A 84 2.12 -4.29 -14.58
N ASN A 85 1.26 -5.30 -14.71
CA ASN A 85 1.59 -6.68 -14.34
C ASN A 85 2.55 -7.37 -15.31
N THR A 86 2.45 -7.09 -16.61
CA THR A 86 3.27 -7.76 -17.63
C THR A 86 4.61 -7.06 -17.88
N ALA A 87 4.73 -5.77 -17.58
CA ALA A 87 5.95 -5.02 -17.85
C ALA A 87 7.15 -5.59 -17.08
N HIS A 88 8.30 -5.65 -17.77
CA HIS A 88 9.56 -6.01 -17.13
C HIS A 88 9.99 -4.90 -16.15
N VAL A 89 10.72 -5.27 -15.09
CA VAL A 89 11.17 -4.31 -14.06
C VAL A 89 11.93 -3.13 -14.68
N ASP A 90 12.81 -3.40 -15.64
CA ASP A 90 13.55 -2.34 -16.34
C ASP A 90 12.63 -1.33 -17.03
N GLN A 91 11.48 -1.77 -17.57
CA GLN A 91 10.50 -0.88 -18.20
C GLN A 91 9.68 -0.10 -17.18
N LEU A 92 9.35 -0.72 -16.03
CA LEU A 92 8.67 -0.05 -14.92
C LEU A 92 9.51 1.10 -14.36
N CYS A 93 10.84 0.92 -14.39
CA CYS A 93 11.81 1.91 -13.98
C CYS A 93 12.04 3.06 -14.98
N LEU A 94 11.48 3.01 -16.19
CA LEU A 94 11.56 4.13 -17.13
C LEU A 94 10.44 5.15 -16.90
N LEU A 95 10.74 6.41 -17.24
CA LEU A 95 9.75 7.48 -17.25
C LEU A 95 8.60 7.15 -18.22
N THR A 96 7.37 7.28 -17.75
CA THR A 96 6.17 6.92 -18.52
C THR A 96 5.71 8.02 -19.45
N ILE A 97 5.45 7.67 -20.72
CA ILE A 97 4.76 8.52 -21.67
C ILE A 97 3.40 7.90 -21.98
N ILE A 98 2.33 8.61 -21.65
CA ILE A 98 0.96 8.19 -21.96
C ILE A 98 0.49 8.80 -23.28
N SER A 99 -0.22 8.01 -24.07
CA SER A 99 -0.87 8.46 -25.29
C SER A 99 -2.31 7.93 -25.35
N LEU A 100 -3.27 8.85 -25.43
CA LEU A 100 -4.70 8.53 -25.60
C LEU A 100 -5.04 8.48 -27.09
N VAL A 101 -5.52 7.32 -27.56
CA VAL A 101 -5.84 7.12 -28.98
C VAL A 101 -7.03 8.00 -29.38
N GLY A 102 -6.88 8.72 -30.50
CA GLY A 102 -7.91 9.61 -31.02
C GLY A 102 -7.96 10.97 -30.34
N GLU A 103 -7.07 11.24 -29.37
CA GLU A 103 -6.97 12.52 -28.68
C GLU A 103 -5.67 13.24 -29.08
N SER A 104 -5.79 14.51 -29.45
CA SER A 104 -4.61 15.33 -29.76
C SER A 104 -4.04 15.87 -28.45
N ALA A 105 -2.92 15.30 -28.01
CA ALA A 105 -2.23 15.76 -26.81
C ALA A 105 -1.45 17.05 -27.08
N VAL A 106 -1.81 18.13 -26.39
CA VAL A 106 -1.08 19.41 -26.46
C VAL A 106 0.14 19.41 -25.52
N ASP A 107 0.01 18.73 -24.38
CA ASP A 107 1.07 18.57 -23.36
C ASP A 107 1.15 17.10 -22.92
N ALA A 108 2.28 16.46 -23.19
CA ALA A 108 2.53 15.08 -22.78
C ALA A 108 2.49 14.91 -21.25
N GLY A 109 2.93 15.93 -20.49
CA GLY A 109 2.88 15.89 -19.03
C GLY A 109 1.45 15.96 -18.48
N GLY A 110 0.59 16.77 -19.10
CA GLY A 110 -0.84 16.83 -18.80
C GLY A 110 -1.55 15.49 -18.97
N VAL A 111 -1.29 14.79 -20.07
CA VAL A 111 -1.89 13.47 -20.34
C VAL A 111 -1.42 12.42 -19.34
N THR A 112 -0.14 12.41 -18.96
CA THR A 112 0.37 11.50 -17.93
C THR A 112 -0.29 11.76 -16.57
N ARG A 113 -0.41 13.03 -16.14
CA ARG A 113 -1.12 13.40 -14.89
C ARG A 113 -2.58 12.96 -14.89
N GLU A 114 -3.26 13.15 -16.02
CA GLU A 114 -4.65 12.74 -16.18
C GLU A 114 -4.79 11.21 -16.08
N TRP A 115 -3.89 10.45 -16.72
CA TRP A 115 -3.90 8.99 -16.64
C TRP A 115 -3.75 8.48 -15.21
N TYR A 116 -2.77 9.01 -14.45
CA TYR A 116 -2.60 8.65 -13.04
C TYR A 116 -3.86 8.98 -12.22
N THR A 117 -4.48 10.13 -12.48
CA THR A 117 -5.72 10.54 -11.81
C THR A 117 -6.85 9.56 -12.09
N LEU A 118 -7.13 9.28 -13.38
CA LEU A 118 -8.23 8.42 -13.80
C LEU A 118 -8.03 6.97 -13.35
N LEU A 119 -6.82 6.43 -13.48
CA LEU A 119 -6.52 5.07 -13.04
C LEU A 119 -6.66 4.94 -11.52
N THR A 120 -6.14 5.90 -10.76
CA THR A 120 -6.26 5.88 -9.29
C THR A 120 -7.71 5.95 -8.84
N MET A 121 -8.51 6.86 -9.43
CA MET A 121 -9.95 6.95 -9.15
C MET A 121 -10.68 5.64 -9.45
N ALA A 122 -10.33 4.98 -10.56
CA ALA A 122 -10.90 3.68 -10.91
C ALA A 122 -10.47 2.54 -9.97
N ILE A 123 -9.26 2.59 -9.40
CA ILE A 123 -8.74 1.61 -8.43
C ILE A 123 -9.47 1.71 -7.08
N VAL A 124 -9.71 2.94 -6.61
CA VAL A 124 -10.34 3.18 -5.30
C VAL A 124 -11.87 3.20 -5.36
N ASP A 125 -12.45 2.97 -6.53
CA ASP A 125 -13.89 2.84 -6.71
C ASP A 125 -14.41 1.61 -5.94
N GLU A 126 -15.44 1.80 -5.14
CA GLU A 126 -16.02 0.76 -4.28
C GLU A 126 -16.50 -0.45 -5.09
N SER A 127 -16.95 -0.26 -6.33
CA SER A 127 -17.39 -1.35 -7.21
C SER A 127 -16.26 -2.31 -7.60
N ARG A 128 -14.99 -1.90 -7.46
CA ARG A 128 -13.83 -2.79 -7.65
C ARG A 128 -13.56 -3.68 -6.46
N GLY A 129 -13.99 -3.29 -5.26
CA GLY A 129 -13.76 -4.07 -4.05
C GLY A 129 -12.29 -4.26 -3.69
N LEU A 130 -11.39 -3.40 -4.15
CA LEU A 130 -9.95 -3.44 -3.81
C LEU A 130 -9.62 -2.64 -2.54
N PHE A 131 -10.25 -1.49 -2.35
CA PHE A 131 -10.00 -0.65 -1.19
C PHE A 131 -11.30 -0.28 -0.51
N VAL A 132 -11.22 -0.09 0.79
CA VAL A 132 -12.31 0.42 1.62
C VAL A 132 -11.89 1.75 2.22
N VAL A 133 -12.85 2.67 2.33
CA VAL A 133 -12.66 3.93 3.04
C VAL A 133 -12.63 3.61 4.54
N THR A 134 -11.58 4.07 5.21
CA THR A 134 -11.49 3.99 6.68
C THR A 134 -12.25 5.15 7.32
N SER A 135 -12.45 5.11 8.65
CA SER A 135 -13.25 6.08 9.42
C SER A 135 -13.17 7.55 8.95
N HIS A 136 -14.30 8.25 9.09
CA HIS A 136 -14.78 9.32 8.21
C HIS A 136 -14.23 10.77 8.34
N PRO A 137 -13.15 11.14 9.06
CA PRO A 137 -12.63 12.51 8.93
C PRO A 137 -11.88 12.76 7.61
N ASP A 138 -11.01 11.82 7.22
CA ASP A 138 -9.97 12.10 6.22
C ASP A 138 -10.16 11.37 4.87
N GLN A 139 -11.14 10.47 4.76
CA GLN A 139 -11.35 9.61 3.56
C GLN A 139 -10.07 8.86 3.12
N SER A 140 -9.32 8.30 4.08
CA SER A 140 -8.17 7.45 3.78
C SER A 140 -8.59 6.03 3.39
N PHE A 141 -7.74 5.34 2.65
CA PHE A 141 -8.05 3.99 2.14
C PHE A 141 -7.24 2.90 2.86
N PHE A 142 -7.87 1.74 3.06
CA PHE A 142 -7.24 0.50 3.48
C PHE A 142 -7.54 -0.62 2.48
N VAL A 143 -6.70 -1.66 2.46
CA VAL A 143 -6.94 -2.88 1.66
C VAL A 143 -8.28 -3.46 2.06
N ASN A 144 -9.13 -3.84 1.10
CA ASN A 144 -10.40 -4.46 1.40
C ASN A 144 -10.20 -5.89 1.91
N PRO A 145 -10.47 -6.21 3.20
CA PRO A 145 -10.33 -7.57 3.71
C PRO A 145 -11.37 -8.54 3.11
N LYS A 146 -12.44 -8.00 2.51
CA LYS A 146 -13.50 -8.74 1.82
C LYS A 146 -13.35 -8.71 0.29
N SER A 147 -12.14 -8.48 -0.23
CA SER A 147 -11.92 -8.52 -1.66
C SER A 147 -12.12 -9.95 -2.18
N ILE A 148 -13.13 -10.17 -3.02
CA ILE A 148 -13.55 -11.51 -3.50
C ILE A 148 -13.23 -11.79 -4.96
N ASP A 149 -12.76 -10.79 -5.72
CA ASP A 149 -12.39 -10.99 -7.13
C ASP A 149 -11.24 -12.01 -7.21
N PRO A 150 -11.38 -13.11 -7.98
CA PRO A 150 -10.32 -14.12 -8.13
C PRO A 150 -8.97 -13.56 -8.60
N THR A 151 -8.98 -12.40 -9.26
CA THR A 151 -7.80 -11.70 -9.78
C THR A 151 -7.30 -10.59 -8.85
N HIS A 152 -7.90 -10.42 -7.66
CA HIS A 152 -7.57 -9.32 -6.74
C HIS A 152 -6.09 -9.25 -6.36
N LEU A 153 -5.38 -10.38 -6.24
CA LEU A 153 -3.95 -10.39 -5.90
C LEU A 153 -3.11 -9.80 -7.04
N ASP A 154 -3.41 -10.15 -8.27
CA ASP A 154 -2.78 -9.56 -9.46
C ASP A 154 -3.11 -8.06 -9.55
N GLN A 155 -4.32 -7.66 -9.17
CA GLN A 155 -4.71 -6.27 -9.12
C GLN A 155 -3.92 -5.51 -8.04
N TYR A 156 -3.78 -6.03 -6.82
CA TYR A 156 -2.93 -5.42 -5.78
C TYR A 156 -1.46 -5.36 -6.20
N GLN A 157 -0.95 -6.36 -6.93
CA GLN A 157 0.40 -6.31 -7.48
C GLN A 157 0.55 -5.15 -8.48
N ALA A 158 -0.42 -4.98 -9.39
CA ALA A 158 -0.44 -3.85 -10.33
C ALA A 158 -0.49 -2.51 -9.59
N VAL A 159 -1.32 -2.39 -8.55
CA VAL A 159 -1.40 -1.17 -7.71
C VAL A 159 -0.05 -0.89 -7.04
N GLY A 160 0.61 -1.90 -6.46
CA GLY A 160 1.94 -1.74 -5.89
C GLY A 160 2.97 -1.23 -6.90
N ARG A 161 2.94 -1.76 -8.13
CA ARG A 161 3.79 -1.29 -9.24
C ARG A 161 3.42 0.13 -9.68
N LEU A 162 2.14 0.49 -9.72
CA LEU A 162 1.67 1.85 -10.01
C LEU A 162 2.21 2.85 -8.99
N LEU A 163 2.19 2.52 -7.69
CA LEU A 163 2.74 3.37 -6.64
C LEU A 163 4.24 3.59 -6.83
N GLY A 164 4.99 2.53 -7.12
CA GLY A 164 6.42 2.65 -7.43
C GLY A 164 6.68 3.52 -8.67
N LYS A 165 5.90 3.33 -9.74
CA LYS A 165 5.98 4.17 -10.94
C LYS A 165 5.63 5.63 -10.67
N ALA A 166 4.62 5.91 -9.84
CA ALA A 166 4.25 7.28 -9.49
C ALA A 166 5.41 8.02 -8.80
N ILE A 167 6.20 7.32 -7.99
CA ILE A 167 7.42 7.89 -7.38
C ILE A 167 8.48 8.21 -8.45
N ILE A 168 8.70 7.30 -9.40
CA ILE A 168 9.69 7.47 -10.48
C ILE A 168 9.29 8.58 -11.45
N ASP A 169 8.00 8.64 -11.81
CA ASP A 169 7.44 9.66 -12.71
C ASP A 169 7.16 11.00 -12.01
N GLU A 170 7.49 11.11 -10.71
CA GLU A 170 7.25 12.28 -9.87
C GLU A 170 5.78 12.75 -9.87
N GLN A 171 4.85 11.79 -9.76
CA GLN A 171 3.41 12.02 -9.79
C GLN A 171 2.78 11.92 -8.41
N VAL A 172 1.96 12.90 -8.08
CA VAL A 172 1.13 12.89 -6.88
C VAL A 172 -0.22 12.27 -7.22
N LEU A 173 -0.61 11.22 -6.50
CA LEU A 173 -1.86 10.52 -6.71
C LEU A 173 -2.99 11.18 -5.90
N PRO A 174 -4.23 11.26 -6.43
CA PRO A 174 -5.35 11.94 -5.77
C PRO A 174 -6.02 11.09 -4.67
N PHE A 175 -5.23 10.39 -3.86
CA PHE A 175 -5.72 9.58 -2.74
C PHE A 175 -4.61 9.39 -1.70
N HIS A 176 -4.96 8.89 -0.53
CA HIS A 176 -3.99 8.53 0.49
C HIS A 176 -4.44 7.30 1.27
N PHE A 177 -3.46 6.46 1.64
CA PHE A 177 -3.69 5.35 2.54
C PHE A 177 -3.82 5.80 3.98
N CYS A 178 -4.47 4.98 4.81
CA CYS A 178 -4.48 5.22 6.24
C CYS A 178 -3.10 4.90 6.86
N VAL A 179 -2.82 5.46 8.03
CA VAL A 179 -1.55 5.30 8.75
C VAL A 179 -1.15 3.83 8.96
N PRO A 180 -2.03 2.91 9.41
CA PRO A 180 -1.70 1.49 9.55
C PRO A 180 -1.10 0.88 8.28
N LEU A 181 -1.65 1.19 7.10
CA LEU A 181 -1.18 0.63 5.83
C LEU A 181 0.22 1.15 5.46
N PHE A 182 0.49 2.43 5.69
CA PHE A 182 1.86 2.96 5.52
C PHE A 182 2.86 2.28 6.45
N LYS A 183 2.48 2.03 7.71
CA LYS A 183 3.33 1.28 8.65
C LYS A 183 3.60 -0.13 8.14
N MET A 184 2.58 -0.83 7.67
CA MET A 184 2.73 -2.18 7.08
C MET A 184 3.65 -2.19 5.86
N LEU A 185 3.52 -1.22 4.95
CA LEU A 185 4.41 -1.09 3.77
C LEU A 185 5.87 -0.86 4.16
N LEU A 186 6.12 -0.16 5.27
CA LEU A 186 7.45 0.09 5.81
C LEU A 186 7.98 -1.06 6.69
N GLY A 187 7.18 -2.11 6.92
CA GLY A 187 7.49 -3.16 7.89
C GLY A 187 7.51 -2.65 9.35
N TYR A 188 6.94 -1.48 9.62
CA TYR A 188 6.91 -0.87 10.94
C TYR A 188 5.82 -1.52 11.81
N PRO A 189 6.09 -1.84 13.10
CA PRO A 189 5.11 -2.49 13.97
C PRO A 189 3.80 -1.72 14.13
N VAL A 190 2.68 -2.43 13.96
CA VAL A 190 1.32 -1.91 14.22
C VAL A 190 0.99 -2.10 15.72
N SER A 191 0.28 -1.14 16.32
CA SER A 191 -0.16 -1.16 17.72
C SER A 191 -1.65 -0.87 17.86
N ILE A 192 -2.19 -1.04 19.08
CA ILE A 192 -3.60 -0.70 19.41
C ILE A 192 -3.96 0.73 18.98
N GLN A 193 -3.02 1.67 19.08
CA GLN A 193 -3.21 3.07 18.71
C GLN A 193 -3.48 3.26 17.22
N ASP A 194 -3.05 2.34 16.36
CA ASP A 194 -3.32 2.42 14.94
C ASP A 194 -4.77 2.00 14.61
N ILE A 195 -5.42 1.22 15.46
CA ILE A 195 -6.80 0.74 15.26
C ILE A 195 -7.77 1.92 15.17
N ARG A 196 -7.49 3.04 15.84
CA ARG A 196 -8.31 4.26 15.77
C ARG A 196 -8.50 4.79 14.34
N TYR A 197 -7.56 4.51 13.44
CA TYR A 197 -7.64 4.92 12.04
C TYR A 197 -8.54 3.99 11.22
N LEU A 198 -8.75 2.75 11.67
CA LEU A 198 -9.57 1.76 10.99
C LEU A 198 -10.99 1.76 11.57
N ASP A 199 -11.09 1.58 12.90
CA ASP A 199 -12.33 1.47 13.64
C ASP A 199 -12.17 2.14 15.03
N PRO A 200 -12.69 3.37 15.20
CA PRO A 200 -12.67 4.08 16.48
C PRO A 200 -13.42 3.35 17.61
N THR A 201 -14.47 2.59 17.30
CA THR A 201 -15.29 1.87 18.27
C THR A 201 -14.53 0.68 18.84
N VAL A 202 -13.91 -0.11 17.97
CA VAL A 202 -13.03 -1.20 18.38
C VAL A 202 -11.82 -0.66 19.15
N TYR A 203 -11.24 0.46 18.70
CA TYR A 203 -10.17 1.13 19.45
C TYR A 203 -10.60 1.49 20.87
N SER A 204 -11.76 2.14 21.04
CA SER A 204 -12.28 2.51 22.38
C SER A 204 -12.49 1.28 23.26
N SER A 205 -13.05 0.20 22.70
CA SER A 205 -13.29 -1.05 23.42
C SER A 205 -11.99 -1.71 23.88
N LEU A 206 -10.98 -1.77 23.01
CA LEU A 206 -9.66 -2.30 23.33
C LEU A 206 -8.91 -1.43 24.35
N THR A 207 -9.05 -0.11 24.28
CA THR A 207 -8.46 0.77 25.30
C THR A 207 -9.14 0.61 26.66
N TYR A 208 -10.45 0.38 26.69
CA TYR A 208 -11.17 0.08 27.92
C TYR A 208 -10.66 -1.22 28.55
N ILE A 209 -10.57 -2.30 27.77
CA ILE A 209 -10.04 -3.59 28.25
C ILE A 209 -8.61 -3.45 28.79
N ARG A 210 -7.76 -2.69 28.11
CA ARG A 210 -6.36 -2.45 28.53
C ARG A 210 -6.27 -1.71 29.87
N ASP A 211 -7.15 -0.75 30.11
CA ASP A 211 -7.07 0.18 31.24
C ASP A 211 -8.00 -0.24 32.40
N CYS A 212 -8.79 -1.31 32.24
CA CYS A 212 -9.67 -1.84 33.27
C CYS A 212 -8.92 -2.82 34.20
N ASP A 213 -9.13 -2.70 35.51
CA ASP A 213 -8.47 -3.54 36.51
C ASP A 213 -8.97 -4.99 36.51
N ASP A 214 -10.24 -5.21 36.14
CA ASP A 214 -10.90 -6.52 36.09
C ASP A 214 -11.77 -6.60 34.84
N VAL A 215 -11.55 -7.64 34.03
CA VAL A 215 -12.21 -7.87 32.74
C VAL A 215 -13.01 -9.17 32.73
N ASP A 216 -13.11 -9.89 33.86
CA ASP A 216 -13.76 -11.21 33.93
C ASP A 216 -15.24 -11.13 33.53
N ASP A 217 -15.93 -10.06 33.94
CA ASP A 217 -17.34 -9.80 33.61
C ASP A 217 -17.57 -9.57 32.10
N LEU A 218 -16.52 -9.25 31.32
CA LEU A 218 -16.64 -9.13 29.87
C LEU A 218 -16.74 -10.49 29.17
N ALA A 219 -16.39 -11.59 29.87
CA ALA A 219 -16.46 -12.97 29.38
C ALA A 219 -15.82 -13.16 27.99
N LEU A 220 -14.74 -12.43 27.71
CA LEU A 220 -14.06 -12.48 26.42
C LEU A 220 -13.22 -13.76 26.28
N THR A 221 -13.04 -14.20 25.05
CA THR A 221 -12.17 -15.32 24.69
C THR A 221 -11.15 -14.85 23.66
N PHE A 222 -10.12 -15.65 23.38
CA PHE A 222 -9.15 -15.39 22.31
C PHE A 222 -9.73 -15.77 20.93
N SER A 223 -10.91 -15.26 20.61
CA SER A 223 -11.57 -15.45 19.32
C SER A 223 -12.10 -14.11 18.78
N VAL A 224 -12.35 -14.05 17.47
CA VAL A 224 -12.91 -12.88 16.80
C VAL A 224 -13.99 -13.34 15.83
N SER A 225 -15.07 -12.59 15.75
CA SER A 225 -16.10 -12.79 14.72
C SER A 225 -15.61 -12.21 13.40
N VAL A 226 -15.67 -13.01 12.35
CA VAL A 226 -15.41 -12.57 10.98
C VAL A 226 -16.74 -12.56 10.25
N ASP A 227 -17.20 -11.37 9.85
CA ASP A 227 -18.40 -11.23 9.02
C ASP A 227 -18.12 -11.86 7.65
N THR A 228 -18.47 -13.12 7.51
CA THR A 228 -18.50 -13.81 6.22
C THR A 228 -19.89 -13.62 5.64
N ASP A 229 -19.99 -13.06 4.42
CA ASP A 229 -21.26 -12.90 3.71
C ASP A 229 -21.80 -14.27 3.20
N VAL A 230 -21.49 -15.37 3.89
CA VAL A 230 -22.01 -16.70 3.59
C VAL A 230 -23.40 -16.77 4.25
N PRO A 231 -24.49 -16.86 3.47
CA PRO A 231 -25.81 -17.03 4.06
C PRO A 231 -25.81 -18.28 4.92
N GLU A 232 -26.32 -18.17 6.16
CA GLU A 232 -26.55 -19.32 7.02
C GLU A 232 -27.35 -20.35 6.22
N VAL A 233 -26.73 -21.51 5.97
CA VAL A 233 -27.44 -22.65 5.38
C VAL A 233 -28.31 -23.20 6.50
N GLU A 234 -29.61 -22.88 6.45
CA GLU A 234 -30.65 -23.54 7.26
C GLU A 234 -30.64 -25.06 7.07
#